data_AF-A0A1H2SQ12-F1
#
_entry.id   AF-A0A1H2SQ12-F1
#
_cell.length_a   1.000
_cell.length_b   1.000
_cell.length_c   1.000
_cell.angle_alpha   90.00
_cell.angle_beta   90.00
_cell.angle_gamma   90.00
#
_symmetry.space_group_name_H-M   'P 1'
#
loop_
_entity.id
_entity.type
_entity.pdbx_description
1 polymer ?
#
loop_
_entity_poly.entity_id
_entity_poly.type
_entity_poly.pdbx_seq_one_letter_code
_entity_poly.pdbx_strand_id
1 'polypeptide(L)'
;MRSITQATWPSALHDPSGQREVAQNAHRTSGRGKTMVIDKGLGRHAFSDLLETAAGYIDCIKLGFGTAPLYPTDLLLSKIELAKRCGLTIMPGGTLLETAVQQEVVPAFFRTVCRLGFNGIEVSDGTIELSRKLRTDLIKEGLANGLHVVTEYGKKLSGSLVDAQELVVTAEADWQAGAALVTIEARESGMDVGLFDRNGDCSQSVLEAVSHSLGDISRIMWETPLKQQQVLLLQTFGSEVNLGNIQPTEVMALETMRRGLRSDTFHFGARVEPFIYMI
;
A
#
# COMPACT_ATOMS: atom_id res chain seq x y z
N MET A 1 28.33 9.33 -34.65
CA MET A 1 27.13 8.98 -33.86
C MET A 1 26.04 9.99 -34.20
N ARG A 2 24.92 9.56 -34.78
CA ARG A 2 23.77 10.46 -34.97
C ARG A 2 23.26 10.82 -33.58
N SER A 3 23.25 12.10 -33.26
CA SER A 3 22.56 12.63 -32.09
C SER A 3 21.11 12.14 -32.18
N ILE A 4 20.70 11.25 -31.27
CA ILE A 4 19.29 10.94 -31.10
C ILE A 4 18.70 12.23 -30.53
N THR A 5 18.17 13.10 -31.39
CA THR A 5 17.23 14.16 -31.01
C THR A 5 16.23 13.53 -30.05
N GLN A 6 16.13 14.07 -28.84
CA GLN A 6 15.34 13.56 -27.71
C GLN A 6 14.05 12.90 -28.20
N ALA A 7 14.07 11.58 -28.31
CA ALA A 7 12.92 10.83 -28.78
C ALA A 7 11.89 10.83 -27.65
N THR A 8 10.84 11.62 -27.79
CA THR A 8 9.74 11.69 -26.83
C THR A 8 8.61 10.76 -27.28
N TRP A 9 8.10 9.93 -26.37
CA TRP A 9 6.87 9.20 -26.61
C TRP A 9 5.70 10.18 -26.84
N PRO A 10 4.73 9.86 -27.71
CA PRO A 10 3.48 10.60 -27.78
C PRO A 10 2.81 10.71 -26.42
N SER A 11 2.28 11.88 -26.06
CA SER A 11 1.65 12.12 -24.76
C SER A 11 0.50 11.16 -24.45
N ALA A 12 -0.25 10.75 -25.48
CA ALA A 12 -1.32 9.77 -25.37
C ALA A 12 -0.86 8.37 -24.93
N LEU A 13 0.42 8.03 -25.08
CA LEU A 13 0.98 6.75 -24.62
C LEU A 13 1.49 6.82 -23.18
N HIS A 14 1.59 8.01 -22.58
CA HIS A 14 1.99 8.13 -21.18
C HIS A 14 0.87 7.73 -20.24
N ASP A 15 -0.38 8.08 -20.54
CA ASP A 15 -1.55 7.65 -19.77
C ASP A 15 -2.79 7.55 -20.66
N PRO A 16 -2.99 6.41 -21.35
CA PRO A 16 -4.19 6.18 -22.14
C PRO A 16 -5.49 6.34 -21.34
N SER A 17 -5.51 6.01 -20.05
CA SER A 17 -6.73 6.11 -19.23
C SER A 17 -7.14 7.57 -18.96
N GLY A 18 -6.17 8.49 -18.96
CA GLY A 18 -6.38 9.90 -18.62
C GLY A 18 -6.81 10.14 -17.17
N GLN A 19 -6.78 9.10 -16.33
CA GLN A 19 -7.22 9.14 -14.93
C GLN A 19 -6.03 9.20 -13.97
N ARG A 20 -4.82 8.90 -14.44
CA ARG A 20 -3.67 8.77 -13.55
C ARG A 20 -3.04 10.13 -13.27
N GLU A 21 -3.24 10.61 -12.05
CA GLU A 21 -2.58 11.84 -11.61
C GLU A 21 -1.05 11.73 -11.71
N VAL A 22 -0.42 12.72 -12.33
CA VAL A 22 1.04 12.86 -12.37
C VAL A 22 1.50 13.38 -11.02
N ALA A 23 2.29 12.58 -10.30
CA ALA A 23 2.89 13.03 -9.05
C ALA A 23 3.79 14.25 -9.31
N GLN A 24 3.49 15.38 -8.66
CA GLN A 24 4.38 16.53 -8.63
C GLN A 24 5.21 16.44 -7.34
N ASN A 25 6.53 16.50 -7.43
CA ASN A 25 7.44 16.36 -6.27
C ASN A 25 7.15 15.12 -5.41
N ALA A 26 6.93 13.96 -6.05
CA ALA A 26 6.63 12.68 -5.40
C ALA A 26 5.31 12.61 -4.60
N HIS A 27 4.40 13.56 -4.78
CA HIS A 27 3.09 13.55 -4.13
C HIS A 27 1.95 13.67 -5.15
N ARG A 28 0.93 12.83 -5.01
CA ARG A 28 -0.36 12.95 -5.70
C ARG A 28 -1.32 13.78 -4.84
N THR A 29 -1.98 14.76 -5.43
CA THR A 29 -2.88 15.69 -4.74
C THR A 29 -4.21 15.06 -4.38
N SER A 30 -4.70 14.07 -5.14
CA SER A 30 -5.98 13.40 -4.87
C SER A 30 -5.98 12.56 -3.60
N GLY A 31 -4.78 12.17 -3.13
CA GLY A 31 -4.63 11.23 -2.01
C GLY A 31 -5.02 9.78 -2.35
N ARG A 32 -5.43 9.48 -3.59
CA ARG A 32 -5.87 8.16 -4.06
C ARG A 32 -4.83 7.46 -4.94
N GLY A 33 -5.12 6.21 -5.32
CA GLY A 33 -4.30 5.42 -6.23
C GLY A 33 -2.92 5.06 -5.66
N LYS A 34 -2.83 4.96 -4.33
CA LYS A 34 -1.58 4.71 -3.62
C LYS A 34 -1.04 3.33 -3.90
N THR A 35 0.28 3.20 -3.88
CA THR A 35 1.00 1.93 -4.01
C THR A 35 1.91 1.74 -2.80
N MET A 36 1.62 0.71 -1.99
CA MET A 36 2.50 0.26 -0.92
C MET A 36 3.29 -0.97 -1.36
N VAL A 37 4.61 -0.85 -1.39
CA VAL A 37 5.54 -1.93 -1.70
C VAL A 37 5.93 -2.66 -0.42
N ILE A 38 6.02 -3.99 -0.48
CA ILE A 38 6.58 -4.81 0.60
C ILE A 38 8.04 -5.18 0.28
N ASP A 39 8.96 -4.81 1.16
CA ASP A 39 10.38 -5.18 1.07
C ASP A 39 10.72 -6.18 2.17
N LYS A 40 11.14 -7.37 1.75
CA LYS A 40 11.41 -8.51 2.62
C LYS A 40 12.90 -8.80 2.83
N GLY A 41 13.79 -7.96 2.31
CA GLY A 41 15.22 -8.25 2.35
C GLY A 41 16.05 -7.68 1.20
N LEU A 42 15.58 -6.67 0.45
CA LEU A 42 16.36 -6.11 -0.65
C LEU A 42 17.70 -5.58 -0.14
N GLY A 43 18.77 -5.98 -0.81
CA GLY A 43 20.10 -5.40 -0.60
C GLY A 43 20.17 -3.95 -1.08
N ARG A 44 21.27 -3.27 -0.73
CA ARG A 44 21.51 -1.84 -1.02
C ARG A 44 21.25 -1.48 -2.48
N HIS A 45 21.84 -2.24 -3.41
CA HIS A 45 21.77 -1.95 -4.84
C HIS A 45 20.38 -2.24 -5.41
N ALA A 46 19.80 -3.41 -5.11
CA ALA A 46 18.45 -3.73 -5.56
C ALA A 46 17.39 -2.74 -5.05
N PHE A 47 17.54 -2.24 -3.81
CA PHE A 47 16.67 -1.19 -3.28
C PHE A 47 16.86 0.15 -4.00
N SER A 48 18.12 0.51 -4.31
CA SER A 48 18.43 1.71 -5.10
C SER A 48 17.85 1.62 -6.51
N ASP A 49 18.04 0.50 -7.20
CA ASP A 49 17.57 0.26 -8.56
C ASP A 49 16.04 0.32 -8.65
N LEU A 50 15.34 -0.22 -7.63
CA LEU A 50 13.89 -0.10 -7.48
C LEU A 50 13.46 1.37 -7.45
N LEU A 51 14.09 2.18 -6.61
CA LEU A 51 13.71 3.58 -6.44
C LEU A 51 14.09 4.43 -7.65
N GLU A 52 15.24 4.18 -8.27
CA GLU A 52 15.63 4.83 -9.51
C GLU A 52 14.60 4.60 -10.63
N THR A 53 14.07 3.38 -10.73
CA THR A 53 13.13 3.01 -11.80
C THR A 53 11.70 3.42 -11.48
N ALA A 54 11.27 3.28 -10.23
CA ALA A 54 9.85 3.23 -9.89
C ALA A 54 9.42 4.13 -8.72
N ALA A 55 10.30 4.94 -8.12
CA ALA A 55 9.93 5.79 -6.99
C ALA A 55 8.73 6.70 -7.27
N GLY A 56 8.61 7.22 -8.50
CA GLY A 56 7.47 8.06 -8.90
C GLY A 56 6.10 7.35 -8.91
N TYR A 57 6.08 6.03 -8.72
CA TYR A 57 4.87 5.20 -8.69
C TYR A 57 4.61 4.57 -7.32
N ILE A 58 5.49 4.77 -6.34
CA ILE A 58 5.41 4.24 -4.98
C ILE A 58 4.98 5.36 -4.04
N ASP A 59 4.16 5.03 -3.04
CA ASP A 59 3.74 5.97 -2.00
C ASP A 59 4.27 5.55 -0.62
N CYS A 60 4.35 4.24 -0.38
CA CYS A 60 4.85 3.68 0.89
C CYS A 60 5.69 2.42 0.66
N ILE A 61 6.68 2.21 1.52
CA ILE A 61 7.47 0.98 1.61
C ILE A 61 7.33 0.40 3.02
N LYS A 62 6.77 -0.81 3.10
CA LYS A 62 6.72 -1.62 4.32
C LYS A 62 7.92 -2.55 4.34
N LEU A 63 8.83 -2.40 5.32
CA LEU A 63 9.83 -3.41 5.62
C LEU A 63 9.13 -4.56 6.33
N GLY A 64 8.89 -5.65 5.60
CA GLY A 64 7.93 -6.68 5.96
C GLY A 64 8.12 -7.24 7.36
N PHE A 65 6.99 -7.51 8.03
CA PHE A 65 6.90 -8.28 9.27
C PHE A 65 7.88 -7.79 10.35
N GLY A 66 8.87 -8.60 10.72
CA GLY A 66 9.91 -8.30 11.70
C GLY A 66 11.30 -8.15 11.11
N THR A 67 11.44 -7.78 9.83
CA THR A 67 12.75 -7.77 9.15
C THR A 67 13.67 -6.64 9.59
N ALA A 68 13.13 -5.48 10.01
CA ALA A 68 13.94 -4.29 10.28
C ALA A 68 15.12 -4.52 11.27
N PRO A 69 14.95 -5.24 12.40
CA PRO A 69 16.06 -5.53 13.32
C PRO A 69 17.13 -6.49 12.77
N LEU A 70 16.86 -7.20 11.67
CA LEU A 70 17.78 -8.18 11.08
C LEU A 70 18.77 -7.56 10.09
N TYR A 71 18.53 -6.32 9.64
CA TYR A 71 19.44 -5.62 8.75
C TYR A 71 20.69 -5.13 9.50
N PRO A 72 21.87 -5.14 8.85
CA PRO A 72 22.98 -4.29 9.27
C PRO A 72 22.52 -2.84 9.39
N THR A 73 22.90 -2.16 10.47
CA THR A 73 22.37 -0.82 10.77
C THR A 73 22.68 0.20 9.69
N ASP A 74 23.87 0.15 9.07
CA ASP A 74 24.27 1.02 7.97
C ASP A 74 23.43 0.81 6.70
N LEU A 75 23.04 -0.44 6.44
CA LEU A 75 22.14 -0.77 5.34
C LEU A 75 20.74 -0.25 5.63
N LEU A 76 20.20 -0.51 6.81
CA LEU A 76 18.87 -0.04 7.19
C LEU A 76 18.75 1.49 7.10
N LEU A 77 19.70 2.22 7.70
CA LEU A 77 19.75 3.68 7.66
C LEU A 77 19.77 4.20 6.22
N SER A 78 20.57 3.56 5.35
CA SER A 78 20.63 3.99 3.95
C SER A 78 19.35 3.76 3.16
N LYS A 79 18.62 2.67 3.43
CA LYS A 79 17.32 2.40 2.81
C LYS A 79 16.29 3.44 3.24
N ILE A 80 16.26 3.76 4.54
CA ILE A 80 15.37 4.78 5.11
C ILE A 80 15.68 6.15 4.51
N GLU A 81 16.94 6.55 4.48
CA GLU A 81 17.36 7.83 3.92
C GLU A 81 17.00 7.95 2.44
N LEU A 82 17.27 6.90 1.65
CA LEU A 82 16.99 6.93 0.21
C LEU A 82 15.49 7.00 -0.07
N ALA A 83 14.66 6.21 0.61
CA ALA A 83 13.20 6.27 0.48
C ALA A 83 12.66 7.67 0.80
N LYS A 84 13.16 8.29 1.88
CA LYS A 84 12.76 9.65 2.28
C LYS A 84 13.20 10.73 1.29
N ARG A 85 14.39 10.61 0.70
CA ARG A 85 14.86 11.51 -0.36
C ARG A 85 13.95 11.45 -1.60
N CYS A 86 13.34 10.29 -1.85
CA CYS A 86 12.33 10.11 -2.89
C CYS A 86 10.91 10.55 -2.47
N GLY A 87 10.72 11.13 -1.28
CA GLY A 87 9.41 11.57 -0.78
C GLY A 87 8.50 10.44 -0.29
N LEU A 88 9.03 9.23 -0.10
CA LEU A 88 8.25 8.04 0.26
C LEU A 88 8.08 7.91 1.78
N THR A 89 6.94 7.35 2.19
CA THR A 89 6.81 6.80 3.54
C THR A 89 7.55 5.47 3.60
N ILE A 90 8.37 5.26 4.62
CA ILE A 90 8.99 3.98 4.94
C ILE A 90 8.69 3.63 6.39
N MET A 91 8.23 2.40 6.61
CA MET A 91 7.78 1.92 7.91
C MET A 91 8.21 0.46 8.17
N PRO A 92 8.46 0.07 9.43
CA PRO A 92 8.52 -1.35 9.77
C PRO A 92 7.13 -1.99 9.68
N GLY A 93 7.06 -3.30 9.44
CA GLY A 93 5.81 -4.04 9.47
C GLY A 93 5.19 -4.10 10.86
N GLY A 94 3.86 -4.18 10.92
CA GLY A 94 3.07 -4.13 12.13
C GLY A 94 3.41 -5.27 13.10
N THR A 95 3.73 -6.46 12.57
CA THR A 95 4.19 -7.61 13.38
C THR A 95 5.38 -7.27 14.29
N LEU A 96 6.25 -6.35 13.88
CA LEU A 96 7.36 -5.90 14.73
C LEU A 96 6.88 -5.07 15.92
N LEU A 97 5.89 -4.20 15.72
CA LEU A 97 5.26 -3.47 16.81
C LEU A 97 4.49 -4.43 17.74
N GLU A 98 3.79 -5.41 17.19
CA GLU A 98 3.13 -6.46 17.96
C GLU A 98 4.13 -7.26 18.82
N THR A 99 5.30 -7.56 18.26
CA THR A 99 6.40 -8.17 19.02
C THR A 99 6.86 -7.25 20.16
N ALA A 100 6.98 -5.94 19.92
CA ALA A 100 7.34 -4.99 20.97
C ALA A 100 6.28 -4.87 22.07
N VAL A 101 5.00 -5.00 21.74
CA VAL A 101 3.89 -5.09 22.72
C VAL A 101 4.03 -6.37 23.54
N GLN A 102 4.18 -7.53 22.89
CA GLN A 102 4.30 -8.81 23.57
C GLN A 102 5.52 -8.90 24.50
N GLN A 103 6.62 -8.22 24.15
CA GLN A 103 7.84 -8.16 24.95
C GLN A 103 7.87 -6.98 25.94
N GLU A 104 6.79 -6.19 26.04
CA GLU A 104 6.66 -5.02 26.93
C GLU A 104 7.73 -3.93 26.71
N VAL A 105 8.20 -3.76 25.45
CA VAL A 105 9.24 -2.80 25.07
C VAL A 105 8.76 -1.69 24.12
N VAL A 106 7.44 -1.44 24.04
CA VAL A 106 6.83 -0.40 23.18
C VAL A 106 7.54 0.97 23.27
N PRO A 107 7.86 1.52 24.46
CA PRO A 107 8.56 2.81 24.51
C PRO A 107 9.96 2.76 23.88
N ALA A 108 10.68 1.65 24.01
CA ALA A 108 11.99 1.48 23.38
C ALA A 108 11.89 1.28 21.87
N PHE A 109 10.83 0.62 21.41
CA PHE A 109 10.52 0.46 20.00
C PHE A 109 10.31 1.83 19.33
N PHE A 110 9.39 2.67 19.82
CA PHE A 110 9.15 4.00 19.22
C PHE A 110 10.39 4.88 19.22
N ARG A 111 11.16 4.91 20.33
CA ARG A 111 12.46 5.62 20.36
C ARG A 111 13.41 5.13 19.27
N THR A 112 13.46 3.83 19.02
CA THR A 112 14.32 3.22 18.01
C THR A 112 13.83 3.55 16.59
N VAL A 113 12.52 3.44 16.33
CA VAL A 113 11.89 3.82 15.05
C VAL A 113 12.24 5.26 14.69
N CYS A 114 12.07 6.19 15.64
CA CYS A 114 12.37 7.60 15.44
C CYS A 114 13.87 7.85 15.24
N ARG A 115 14.73 7.22 16.04
CA ARG A 115 16.19 7.39 15.95
C ARG A 115 16.77 6.85 14.64
N LEU A 116 16.21 5.76 14.11
CA LEU A 116 16.58 5.23 12.79
C LEU A 116 16.05 6.11 11.64
N GLY A 117 15.12 7.02 11.93
CA GLY A 117 14.64 8.02 10.99
C GLY A 117 13.48 7.56 10.13
N PHE A 118 12.81 6.45 10.45
CA PHE A 118 11.54 6.08 9.82
C PHE A 118 10.54 7.24 9.92
N ASN A 119 9.73 7.42 8.88
CA ASN A 119 8.68 8.46 8.83
C ASN A 119 7.26 7.87 8.80
N GLY A 120 7.12 6.55 8.95
CA GLY A 120 5.85 5.88 9.12
C GLY A 120 5.90 4.73 10.11
N ILE A 121 4.72 4.27 10.51
CA ILE A 121 4.52 3.11 11.37
C ILE A 121 3.23 2.39 10.96
N GLU A 122 3.25 1.05 11.03
CA GLU A 122 2.07 0.21 10.91
C GLU A 122 1.63 -0.26 12.31
N VAL A 123 0.33 -0.10 12.63
CA VAL A 123 -0.29 -0.65 13.84
C VAL A 123 -1.26 -1.77 13.44
N SER A 124 -0.95 -2.99 13.86
CA SER A 124 -1.74 -4.19 13.59
C SER A 124 -2.03 -4.95 14.88
N ASP A 125 -3.01 -5.83 14.82
CA ASP A 125 -3.37 -6.82 15.84
C ASP A 125 -3.65 -8.20 15.20
N GLY A 126 -2.99 -8.47 14.07
CA GLY A 126 -3.01 -9.79 13.45
C GLY A 126 -2.25 -10.79 14.33
N THR A 127 -1.03 -10.44 14.75
CA THR A 127 -0.16 -11.05 15.77
C THR A 127 -0.85 -11.68 16.98
N ILE A 128 -1.41 -10.74 17.74
CA ILE A 128 -1.79 -10.82 19.14
C ILE A 128 -3.10 -10.04 19.29
N GLU A 129 -3.86 -10.36 20.32
CA GLU A 129 -5.05 -9.56 20.61
C GLU A 129 -4.67 -8.24 21.27
N LEU A 130 -5.05 -7.12 20.64
CA LEU A 130 -4.93 -5.79 21.24
C LEU A 130 -6.30 -5.31 21.71
N SER A 131 -6.39 -4.91 22.98
CA SER A 131 -7.58 -4.18 23.43
C SER A 131 -7.78 -2.91 22.61
N ARG A 132 -9.03 -2.47 22.43
CA ARG A 132 -9.30 -1.25 21.65
C ARG A 132 -8.51 -0.05 22.17
N LYS A 133 -8.46 0.12 23.50
CA LYS A 133 -7.71 1.18 24.16
C LYS A 133 -6.22 1.14 23.78
N LEU A 134 -5.58 -0.03 23.90
CA LEU A 134 -4.15 -0.16 23.61
C LEU A 134 -3.85 0.16 22.14
N ARG A 135 -4.66 -0.33 21.19
CA ARG A 135 -4.47 0.02 19.77
C ARG A 135 -4.60 1.53 19.53
N THR A 136 -5.61 2.17 20.10
CA THR A 136 -5.78 3.64 20.02
C THR A 136 -4.58 4.39 20.62
N ASP A 137 -4.05 3.91 21.75
CA ASP A 137 -2.86 4.50 22.38
C ASP A 137 -1.63 4.36 21.46
N LEU A 138 -1.43 3.20 20.82
CA LEU A 138 -0.34 2.97 19.86
C LEU A 138 -0.44 3.88 18.62
N ILE A 139 -1.65 4.08 18.09
CA ILE A 139 -1.90 5.01 16.97
C ILE A 139 -1.51 6.44 17.38
N LYS A 140 -1.99 6.88 18.56
CA LYS A 140 -1.69 8.23 19.08
C LYS A 140 -0.21 8.42 19.41
N GLU A 141 0.47 7.39 19.91
CA GLU A 141 1.91 7.42 20.14
C GLU A 141 2.68 7.62 18.82
N GLY A 142 2.29 6.93 17.76
CA GLY A 142 2.86 7.13 16.42
C GLY A 142 2.70 8.58 15.93
N LEU A 143 1.50 9.14 16.06
CA LEU A 143 1.21 10.52 15.70
C LEU A 143 1.99 11.53 16.55
N ALA A 144 2.09 11.30 17.86
CA ALA A 144 2.84 12.16 18.78
C ALA A 144 4.34 12.21 18.46
N ASN A 145 4.88 11.13 17.87
CA ASN A 145 6.25 11.06 17.37
C ASN A 145 6.41 11.58 15.93
N GLY A 146 5.35 12.15 15.33
CA GLY A 146 5.39 12.74 13.99
C GLY A 146 5.42 11.72 12.85
N LEU A 147 5.01 10.47 13.10
CA LEU A 147 4.99 9.40 12.10
C LEU A 147 3.69 9.40 11.30
N HIS A 148 3.78 9.02 10.03
CA HIS A 148 2.61 8.63 9.24
C HIS A 148 2.09 7.28 9.73
N VAL A 149 0.89 7.25 10.31
CA VAL A 149 0.32 6.03 10.88
C VAL A 149 -0.62 5.36 9.88
N VAL A 150 -0.31 4.11 9.54
CA VAL A 150 -1.20 3.18 8.83
C VAL A 150 -1.62 2.12 9.83
N THR A 151 -2.86 1.67 9.77
CA THR A 151 -3.30 0.51 10.56
C THR A 151 -3.61 -0.66 9.65
N GLU A 152 -3.63 -1.86 10.19
CA GLU A 152 -3.99 -3.08 9.46
C GLU A 152 -5.11 -3.81 10.19
N TYR A 153 -6.10 -4.25 9.42
CA TYR A 153 -7.19 -5.10 9.85
C TYR A 153 -7.06 -6.47 9.18
N GLY A 154 -6.92 -7.51 9.98
CA GLY A 154 -6.85 -8.88 9.52
C GLY A 154 -7.00 -9.86 10.68
N LYS A 155 -7.87 -10.85 10.52
CA LYS A 155 -8.03 -11.94 11.50
C LYS A 155 -7.25 -13.16 11.04
N LYS A 156 -6.65 -13.84 12.02
CA LYS A 156 -5.60 -14.83 11.77
C LYS A 156 -6.03 -16.27 11.49
N LEU A 157 -7.31 -16.59 11.61
CA LEU A 157 -7.76 -17.95 11.39
C LEU A 157 -7.83 -18.17 9.87
N SER A 158 -7.11 -19.19 9.37
CA SER A 158 -7.25 -19.66 7.99
C SER A 158 -8.73 -19.82 7.65
N GLY A 159 -9.18 -19.20 6.57
CA GLY A 159 -10.60 -19.18 6.17
C GLY A 159 -11.50 -18.19 6.93
N SER A 160 -10.98 -17.29 7.77
CA SER A 160 -11.82 -16.21 8.32
C SER A 160 -12.09 -15.17 7.24
N LEU A 161 -13.34 -15.16 6.76
CA LEU A 161 -13.86 -14.09 5.92
C LEU A 161 -13.81 -12.75 6.68
N VAL A 162 -13.51 -11.67 5.97
CA VAL A 162 -13.61 -10.31 6.51
C VAL A 162 -15.03 -10.08 7.03
N ASP A 163 -15.16 -9.87 8.34
CA ASP A 163 -16.40 -9.33 8.90
C ASP A 163 -16.46 -7.84 8.54
N ALA A 164 -17.34 -7.51 7.60
CA ALA A 164 -17.50 -6.15 7.09
C ALA A 164 -17.95 -5.16 8.18
N GLN A 165 -18.78 -5.60 9.12
CA GLN A 165 -19.29 -4.73 10.19
C GLN A 165 -18.17 -4.40 11.18
N GLU A 166 -17.40 -5.41 11.59
CA GLU A 166 -16.26 -5.23 12.48
C GLU A 166 -15.14 -4.41 11.83
N LEU A 167 -14.89 -4.63 10.53
CA LEU A 167 -13.95 -3.82 9.76
C LEU A 167 -14.36 -2.35 9.76
N VAL A 168 -15.64 -2.03 9.50
CA VAL A 168 -16.14 -0.64 9.52
C VAL A 168 -15.95 -0.02 10.89
N VAL A 169 -16.34 -0.71 11.96
CA VAL A 169 -16.19 -0.21 13.34
C VAL A 169 -14.72 0.02 13.68
N THR A 170 -13.85 -0.90 13.27
CA THR A 170 -12.41 -0.81 13.52
C THR A 170 -11.79 0.34 12.72
N ALA A 171 -12.11 0.46 11.43
CA ALA A 171 -11.61 1.50 10.55
C ALA A 171 -12.00 2.89 11.03
N GLU A 172 -13.28 3.08 11.39
CA GLU A 172 -13.77 4.36 11.94
C GLU A 172 -13.06 4.73 13.25
N ALA A 173 -12.90 3.77 14.17
CA ALA A 173 -12.19 4.02 15.42
C ALA A 173 -10.69 4.37 15.19
N ASP A 174 -10.04 3.69 14.25
CA ASP A 174 -8.65 3.94 13.88
C ASP A 174 -8.49 5.32 13.22
N TRP A 175 -9.42 5.69 12.33
CA TRP A 175 -9.46 7.01 11.71
C TRP A 175 -9.72 8.14 12.70
N GLN A 176 -10.62 7.94 13.66
CA GLN A 176 -10.86 8.88 14.76
C GLN A 176 -9.64 9.01 15.68
N ALA A 177 -8.85 7.95 15.84
CA ALA A 177 -7.56 8.00 16.52
C ALA A 177 -6.47 8.72 15.71
N GLY A 178 -6.69 8.93 14.41
CA GLY A 178 -5.84 9.71 13.51
C GLY A 178 -5.05 8.88 12.51
N ALA A 179 -5.34 7.58 12.35
CA ALA A 179 -4.74 6.77 11.30
C ALA A 179 -5.03 7.36 9.91
N ALA A 180 -4.02 7.41 9.05
CA ALA A 180 -4.17 7.94 7.70
C ALA A 180 -4.93 6.96 6.80
N LEU A 181 -4.56 5.68 6.87
CA LEU A 181 -5.11 4.58 6.09
C LEU A 181 -5.37 3.37 6.99
N VAL A 182 -6.36 2.56 6.60
CA VAL A 182 -6.61 1.23 7.15
C VAL A 182 -6.36 0.21 6.04
N THR A 183 -5.46 -0.73 6.29
CA THR A 183 -5.08 -1.80 5.37
C THR A 183 -5.94 -3.02 5.62
N ILE A 184 -6.50 -3.62 4.56
CA ILE A 184 -7.16 -4.93 4.66
C ILE A 184 -6.12 -6.01 4.34
N GLU A 185 -5.81 -6.85 5.32
CA GLU A 185 -4.75 -7.86 5.25
C GLU A 185 -5.07 -8.94 4.20
N ALA A 186 -4.08 -9.24 3.37
CA ALA A 186 -4.03 -10.40 2.48
C ALA A 186 -2.74 -11.22 2.67
N ARG A 187 -1.93 -10.87 3.68
CA ARG A 187 -0.57 -11.39 3.90
C ARG A 187 0.30 -11.21 2.65
N GLU A 188 1.47 -11.80 2.69
CA GLU A 188 2.35 -11.86 1.52
C GLU A 188 1.86 -12.87 0.47
N SER A 189 1.20 -13.96 0.88
CA SER A 189 0.75 -15.01 -0.03
C SER A 189 -0.45 -14.58 -0.88
N GLY A 190 -1.32 -13.73 -0.35
CA GLY A 190 -2.61 -13.43 -0.97
C GLY A 190 -3.57 -14.62 -1.00
N MET A 191 -3.30 -15.70 -0.27
CA MET A 191 -4.08 -16.95 -0.34
C MET A 191 -4.57 -17.37 1.05
N ASP A 192 -5.83 -17.80 1.12
CA ASP A 192 -6.53 -18.30 2.31
C ASP A 192 -6.55 -17.29 3.47
N VAL A 193 -6.79 -16.02 3.15
CA VAL A 193 -6.73 -14.91 4.11
C VAL A 193 -7.58 -13.73 3.67
N GLY A 194 -8.30 -13.16 4.65
CA GLY A 194 -9.08 -11.94 4.46
C GLY A 194 -10.14 -12.11 3.37
N LEU A 195 -9.93 -11.39 2.27
CA LEU A 195 -10.85 -11.37 1.13
C LEU A 195 -10.63 -12.53 0.16
N PHE A 196 -9.47 -13.18 0.22
CA PHE A 196 -9.03 -14.14 -0.79
C PHE A 196 -9.11 -15.57 -0.29
N ASP A 197 -9.64 -16.45 -1.13
CA ASP A 197 -9.74 -17.88 -0.85
C ASP A 197 -8.38 -18.60 -1.00
N ARG A 198 -8.39 -19.92 -0.86
CA ARG A 198 -7.18 -20.76 -0.97
C ARG A 198 -6.41 -20.65 -2.29
N ASN A 199 -7.06 -20.18 -3.36
CA ASN A 199 -6.46 -19.98 -4.68
C ASN A 199 -6.03 -18.51 -4.91
N GLY A 200 -6.28 -17.64 -3.92
CA GLY A 200 -6.06 -16.21 -4.02
C GLY A 200 -7.15 -15.48 -4.80
N ASP A 201 -8.30 -16.12 -4.99
CA ASP A 201 -9.45 -15.57 -5.69
C ASP A 201 -10.40 -14.88 -4.72
N CYS A 202 -11.09 -13.84 -5.20
CA CYS A 202 -12.15 -13.16 -4.44
C CYS A 202 -13.35 -12.95 -5.36
N SER A 203 -14.56 -13.22 -4.87
CA SER A 203 -15.77 -12.91 -5.61
C SER A 203 -16.00 -11.40 -5.63
N GLN A 204 -16.31 -10.84 -6.80
CA GLN A 204 -16.68 -9.43 -6.94
C GLN A 204 -17.81 -9.02 -5.98
N SER A 205 -18.78 -9.91 -5.74
CA SER A 205 -19.88 -9.64 -4.79
C SER A 205 -19.41 -9.41 -3.35
N VAL A 206 -18.32 -10.06 -2.92
CA VAL A 206 -17.75 -9.88 -1.58
C VAL A 206 -17.05 -8.52 -1.50
N LEU A 207 -16.26 -8.16 -2.52
CA LEU A 207 -15.62 -6.85 -2.61
C LEU A 207 -16.66 -5.73 -2.61
N GLU A 208 -17.72 -5.88 -3.39
CA GLU A 208 -18.82 -4.92 -3.46
C GLU A 208 -19.53 -4.78 -2.12
N ALA A 209 -19.84 -5.90 -1.44
CA ALA A 209 -20.47 -5.88 -0.12
C ALA A 209 -19.59 -5.17 0.93
N VAL A 210 -18.30 -5.49 1.00
CA VAL A 210 -17.35 -4.84 1.92
C VAL A 210 -17.21 -3.36 1.60
N SER A 211 -17.08 -3.00 0.33
CA SER A 211 -16.97 -1.60 -0.09
C SER A 211 -18.25 -0.81 0.24
N HIS A 212 -19.43 -1.42 0.08
CA HIS A 212 -20.70 -0.80 0.42
C HIS A 212 -20.81 -0.54 1.92
N SER A 213 -20.36 -1.48 2.76
CA SER A 213 -20.31 -1.29 4.21
C SER A 213 -19.34 -0.17 4.62
N LEU A 214 -18.19 -0.05 3.94
CA LEU A 214 -17.19 0.98 4.21
C LEU A 214 -17.59 2.37 3.71
N GLY A 215 -18.41 2.45 2.67
CA GLY A 215 -18.74 3.71 2.02
C GLY A 215 -17.53 4.25 1.24
N ASP A 216 -16.80 5.20 1.82
CA ASP A 216 -15.63 5.78 1.17
C ASP A 216 -14.37 4.91 1.36
N ILE A 217 -13.96 4.26 0.28
CA ILE A 217 -12.76 3.42 0.24
C ILE A 217 -11.46 4.20 -0.03
N SER A 218 -11.50 5.53 -0.15
CA SER A 218 -10.31 6.36 -0.43
C SER A 218 -9.22 6.24 0.63
N ARG A 219 -9.60 5.88 1.87
CA ARG A 219 -8.69 5.67 3.01
C ARG A 219 -8.41 4.21 3.31
N ILE A 220 -8.82 3.31 2.42
CA ILE A 220 -8.54 1.87 2.53
C ILE A 220 -7.38 1.51 1.62
N MET A 221 -6.45 0.69 2.13
CA MET A 221 -5.37 0.07 1.37
C MET A 221 -5.67 -1.43 1.22
N TRP A 222 -5.78 -1.93 0.00
CA TRP A 222 -6.09 -3.34 -0.26
C TRP A 222 -4.80 -4.10 -0.54
N GLU A 223 -4.40 -5.05 0.31
CA GLU A 223 -3.25 -5.89 0.01
C GLU A 223 -3.54 -6.81 -1.18
N THR A 224 -2.69 -6.77 -2.20
CA THR A 224 -2.87 -7.51 -3.47
C THR A 224 -1.52 -8.02 -3.99
N PRO A 225 -0.85 -8.94 -3.26
CA PRO A 225 0.46 -9.44 -3.66
C PRO A 225 0.47 -10.15 -5.01
N LEU A 226 -0.67 -10.68 -5.47
CA LEU A 226 -0.79 -11.40 -6.74
C LEU A 226 -1.39 -10.51 -7.84
N LYS A 227 -0.87 -10.64 -9.07
CA LYS A 227 -1.37 -9.90 -10.26
C LYS A 227 -2.89 -10.00 -10.42
N GLN A 228 -3.47 -11.20 -10.29
CA GLN A 228 -4.91 -11.40 -10.49
C GLN A 228 -5.76 -10.58 -9.51
N GLN A 229 -5.26 -10.36 -8.29
CA GLN A 229 -5.92 -9.55 -7.27
C GLN A 229 -5.83 -8.07 -7.64
N GLN A 230 -4.67 -7.61 -8.09
CA GLN A 230 -4.48 -6.25 -8.59
C GLN A 230 -5.44 -5.95 -9.74
N VAL A 231 -5.57 -6.88 -10.71
CA VAL A 231 -6.49 -6.75 -11.85
C VAL A 231 -7.94 -6.67 -11.37
N LEU A 232 -8.37 -7.59 -10.49
CA LEU A 232 -9.73 -7.59 -9.94
C LEU A 232 -10.06 -6.24 -9.29
N LEU A 233 -9.21 -5.77 -8.36
CA LEU A 233 -9.46 -4.53 -7.63
C LEU A 233 -9.42 -3.30 -8.55
N LEU A 234 -8.55 -3.27 -9.57
CA LEU A 234 -8.54 -2.21 -10.58
C LEU A 234 -9.83 -2.22 -11.41
N GLN A 235 -10.31 -3.38 -11.84
CA GLN A 235 -11.54 -3.50 -12.61
C GLN A 235 -12.78 -3.15 -11.78
N THR A 236 -12.80 -3.47 -10.49
CA THR A 236 -13.93 -3.18 -9.59
C THR A 236 -13.96 -1.71 -9.14
N PHE A 237 -12.82 -1.15 -8.72
CA PHE A 237 -12.77 0.17 -8.07
C PHE A 237 -12.10 1.26 -8.92
N GLY A 238 -11.59 0.91 -10.10
CA GLY A 238 -10.93 1.83 -11.02
C GLY A 238 -9.42 1.99 -10.76
N SER A 239 -8.77 2.76 -11.64
CA SER A 239 -7.32 2.96 -11.65
C SER A 239 -6.75 3.69 -10.41
N GLU A 240 -7.62 4.31 -9.60
CA GLU A 240 -7.28 5.06 -8.39
C GLU A 240 -7.48 4.28 -7.08
N VAL A 241 -7.70 2.96 -7.12
CA VAL A 241 -7.73 2.14 -5.89
C VAL A 241 -6.34 2.09 -5.22
N ASN A 242 -6.27 2.19 -3.89
CA ASN A 242 -5.00 2.04 -3.18
C ASN A 242 -4.64 0.56 -3.02
N LEU A 243 -3.45 0.15 -3.45
CA LEU A 243 -3.01 -1.24 -3.44
C LEU A 243 -1.71 -1.43 -2.65
N GLY A 244 -1.70 -2.44 -1.78
CA GLY A 244 -0.60 -2.76 -0.88
C GLY A 244 -0.02 -4.15 -1.08
N ASN A 245 1.09 -4.44 -0.39
CA ASN A 245 1.91 -5.64 -0.58
C ASN A 245 2.33 -5.89 -2.04
N ILE A 246 2.52 -4.82 -2.80
CA ILE A 246 3.04 -4.92 -4.16
C ILE A 246 4.51 -5.35 -4.08
N GLN A 247 4.85 -6.42 -4.80
CA GLN A 247 6.23 -6.87 -4.86
C GLN A 247 7.09 -5.82 -5.57
N PRO A 248 8.36 -5.63 -5.17
CA PRO A 248 9.27 -4.67 -5.80
C PRO A 248 9.33 -4.79 -7.34
N THR A 249 9.29 -6.02 -7.85
CA THR A 249 9.35 -6.31 -9.30
C THR A 249 8.05 -6.01 -10.05
N GLU A 250 6.93 -5.82 -9.34
CA GLU A 250 5.61 -5.63 -9.94
C GLU A 250 5.16 -4.16 -9.99
N VAL A 251 5.93 -3.21 -9.42
CA VAL A 251 5.53 -1.80 -9.35
C VAL A 251 5.26 -1.21 -10.74
N MET A 252 6.17 -1.42 -11.69
CA MET A 252 6.00 -0.95 -13.06
C MET A 252 4.82 -1.63 -13.74
N ALA A 253 4.67 -2.95 -13.54
CA ALA A 253 3.57 -3.72 -14.11
C ALA A 253 2.20 -3.21 -13.59
N LEU A 254 2.10 -2.92 -12.30
CA LEU A 254 0.92 -2.30 -11.71
C LEU A 254 0.63 -0.92 -12.32
N GLU A 255 1.64 -0.06 -12.45
CA GLU A 255 1.45 1.26 -13.03
C GLU A 255 0.99 1.18 -14.50
N THR A 256 1.50 0.22 -15.29
CA THR A 256 0.97 -0.01 -16.64
C THR A 256 -0.50 -0.43 -16.63
N MET A 257 -0.95 -1.23 -15.65
CA MET A 257 -2.36 -1.60 -15.52
C MET A 257 -3.23 -0.39 -15.15
N ARG A 258 -2.77 0.48 -14.23
CA ARG A 258 -3.51 1.71 -13.86
C ARG A 258 -3.74 2.65 -15.06
N ARG A 259 -2.81 2.65 -16.02
CA ARG A 259 -2.83 3.52 -17.20
C ARG A 259 -3.51 2.89 -18.44
N GLY A 260 -3.95 1.63 -18.35
CA GLY A 260 -4.49 0.91 -19.51
C GLY A 260 -3.42 0.52 -20.56
N LEU A 261 -2.17 0.35 -20.13
CA LEU A 261 -1.03 -0.02 -20.97
C LEU A 261 -0.69 -1.51 -20.92
N ARG A 262 -1.51 -2.32 -20.24
CA ARG A 262 -1.39 -3.78 -20.17
C ARG A 262 -2.71 -4.42 -20.58
N SER A 263 -2.66 -5.61 -21.19
CA SER A 263 -3.84 -6.31 -21.71
C SER A 263 -4.99 -6.43 -20.71
N ASP A 264 -4.68 -6.70 -19.43
CA ASP A 264 -5.66 -6.96 -18.37
C ASP A 264 -6.60 -5.76 -18.11
N THR A 265 -6.13 -4.54 -18.39
CA THR A 265 -6.88 -3.28 -18.19
C THR A 265 -6.84 -2.37 -19.43
N PHE A 266 -6.53 -2.91 -20.61
CA PHE A 266 -6.34 -2.13 -21.84
C PHE A 266 -7.55 -1.25 -22.19
N HIS A 267 -8.76 -1.72 -21.85
CA HIS A 267 -10.01 -1.00 -22.05
C HIS A 267 -10.09 0.32 -21.26
N PHE A 268 -9.28 0.53 -20.22
CA PHE A 268 -9.19 1.84 -19.55
C PHE A 268 -8.72 2.94 -20.50
N GLY A 269 -7.92 2.61 -21.51
CA GLY A 269 -7.47 3.55 -22.53
C GLY A 269 -8.43 3.76 -23.71
N ALA A 270 -9.60 3.11 -23.71
CA ALA A 270 -10.56 3.24 -24.79
C ALA A 270 -11.17 4.65 -24.79
N ARG A 271 -10.90 5.41 -25.86
CA ARG A 271 -11.57 6.68 -26.11
C ARG A 271 -13.00 6.39 -26.58
N VAL A 272 -13.98 6.64 -25.72
CA VAL A 272 -15.37 6.71 -26.16
C VAL A 272 -15.53 8.03 -26.91
N GLU A 273 -15.59 8.00 -28.24
CA GLU A 273 -15.99 9.20 -28.97
C GLU A 273 -17.42 9.56 -28.53
N PRO A 274 -17.69 10.82 -28.15
CA PRO A 274 -19.06 11.23 -27.87
C PRO A 274 -19.88 11.04 -29.14
N PHE A 275 -20.96 10.27 -29.04
CA PHE A 275 -21.99 10.26 -30.08
C PHE A 275 -22.58 11.66 -30.18
N ILE A 276 -22.05 12.48 -31.10
CA ILE A 276 -22.66 13.75 -31.46
C ILE A 276 -23.89 13.40 -32.29
N TYR A 277 -25.08 13.49 -31.69
CA TYR A 277 -26.30 13.60 -32.48
C TYR A 277 -26.19 14.88 -33.31
N MET A 278 -25.89 14.74 -34.61
CA MET A 278 -26.16 15.80 -35.56
C MET A 278 -27.68 15.93 -35.68
N ILE A 279 -28.23 16.94 -34.99
CA ILE A 279 -29.61 17.41 -35.17
C ILE A 279 -29.64 18.39 -36.33
#